data_AF-A0A0U2ZU23-F1
#
_entry.id   AF-A0A0U2ZU23-F1
#
_cell.length_a   1.000
_cell.length_b   1.000
_cell.length_c   1.000
_cell.angle_alpha   90.00
_cell.angle_beta   90.00
_cell.angle_gamma   90.00
#
_symmetry.space_group_name_H-M   'P 1'
#
loop_
_entity.id
_entity.type
_entity.pdbx_description
1 polymer ?
#
loop_
_entity_poly.entity_id
_entity_poly.type
_entity_poly.pdbx_seq_one_letter_code
_entity_poly.pdbx_strand_id
1 'polypeptide(L)'
;MGAVLADWRTAPVDARTRAMLGFIEKLTHTPEAVSAADIAPLRAAQLSDAAIEDAIHVCTLFSVYDRLADTFEFDIPDARGFDLSATSLLKRGYV
;
A
#
# COMPACT_ATOMS: atom_id res chain seq x y z
N MET A 1 6.41 11.64 -2.90
CA MET A 1 6.21 10.27 -3.44
C MET A 1 7.54 9.60 -3.82
N GLY A 2 8.38 10.21 -4.68
CA GLY A 2 9.62 9.57 -5.16
C GLY A 2 10.54 9.01 -4.07
N ALA A 3 10.75 9.72 -2.96
CA ALA A 3 11.55 9.23 -1.85
C ALA A 3 10.97 7.96 -1.17
N VAL A 4 9.63 7.88 -1.02
CA VAL A 4 8.96 6.71 -0.42
C VAL A 4 9.07 5.49 -1.33
N LEU A 5 8.96 5.71 -2.65
CA LEU A 5 9.12 4.64 -3.65
C LEU A 5 10.55 4.13 -3.73
N ALA A 6 11.54 5.01 -3.54
CA ALA A 6 12.96 4.63 -3.56
C ALA A 6 13.35 3.86 -2.28
N ASP A 7 13.04 4.42 -1.12
CA ASP A 7 13.24 3.77 0.17
C ASP A 7 12.36 4.42 1.26
N TRP A 8 11.31 3.71 1.65
CA TRP A 8 10.38 4.20 2.68
C TRP A 8 11.05 4.36 4.06
N ARG A 9 12.14 3.65 4.35
CA ARG A 9 12.84 3.70 5.64
C ARG A 9 13.57 5.02 5.86
N THR A 10 14.00 5.68 4.79
CA THR A 10 14.70 6.97 4.82
C THR A 10 13.82 8.13 4.36
N ALA A 11 12.67 7.85 3.75
CA ALA A 11 11.72 8.87 3.32
C ALA A 11 11.19 9.74 4.49
N PRO A 12 10.87 11.02 4.26
CA PRO A 12 10.36 11.94 5.29
C PRO A 12 8.86 11.71 5.58
N VAL A 13 8.52 10.53 6.10
CA VAL A 13 7.18 10.19 6.60
C VAL A 13 7.13 10.25 8.12
N ASP A 14 5.96 10.54 8.68
CA ASP A 14 5.75 10.56 10.12
C ASP A 14 5.89 9.16 10.75
N ALA A 15 5.97 9.12 12.08
CA ALA A 15 6.19 7.88 12.83
C ALA A 15 5.05 6.86 12.66
N ARG A 16 3.80 7.31 12.46
CA ARG A 16 2.63 6.44 12.30
C ARG A 16 2.67 5.77 10.95
N THR A 17 2.90 6.54 9.88
CA THR A 17 3.09 6.01 8.54
C THR A 17 4.28 5.05 8.50
N ARG A 18 5.41 5.41 9.12
CA ARG A 18 6.59 4.54 9.16
C ARG A 18 6.31 3.20 9.86
N ALA A 19 5.61 3.22 11.00
CA ALA A 19 5.24 2.00 11.71
C ALA A 19 4.31 1.12 10.85
N MET A 20 3.31 1.72 10.22
CA MET A 20 2.40 0.98 9.33
C MET A 20 3.12 0.36 8.13
N LEU A 21 4.04 1.09 7.49
CA LEU A 21 4.81 0.59 6.36
C LEU A 21 5.69 -0.61 6.76
N GLY A 22 6.29 -0.57 7.95
CA GLY A 22 7.05 -1.72 8.46
C GLY A 22 6.18 -2.96 8.70
N PHE A 23 4.97 -2.78 9.22
CA PHE A 23 4.01 -3.87 9.38
C PHE A 23 3.54 -4.44 8.04
N ILE A 24 3.15 -3.57 7.09
CA ILE A 24 2.70 -3.98 5.76
C ILE A 24 3.81 -4.72 5.02
N GLU A 25 5.07 -4.29 5.10
CA GLU A 25 6.20 -5.00 4.50
C GLU A 25 6.31 -6.44 5.04
N LYS A 26 6.20 -6.63 6.36
CA LYS A 26 6.18 -7.97 6.96
C LYS A 26 4.98 -8.78 6.47
N LEU A 27 3.81 -8.18 6.39
CA LEU A 27 2.58 -8.82 5.91
C LEU A 27 2.71 -9.24 4.43
N THR A 28 3.39 -8.45 3.60
CA THR A 28 3.64 -8.76 2.19
C THR A 28 4.64 -9.91 2.01
N HIS A 29 5.72 -9.93 2.78
CA HIS A 29 6.83 -10.88 2.56
C HIS A 29 6.75 -12.16 3.38
N THR A 30 6.23 -12.09 4.61
CA THR A 30 6.16 -13.22 5.56
C THR A 30 4.83 -13.22 6.31
N PRO A 31 3.68 -13.31 5.60
CA PRO A 31 2.36 -13.27 6.21
C PRO A 31 2.16 -14.35 7.28
N GLU A 32 2.77 -15.52 7.12
CA GLU A 32 2.73 -16.64 8.07
C GLU A 32 3.42 -16.34 9.42
N ALA A 33 4.32 -15.36 9.44
CA ALA A 33 5.04 -14.93 10.63
C ALA A 33 4.38 -13.74 11.35
N VAL A 34 3.27 -13.21 10.82
CA VAL A 34 2.51 -12.11 11.44
C VAL A 34 1.78 -12.62 12.68
N SER A 35 1.86 -11.85 13.76
CA SER A 35 1.30 -12.20 15.06
C SER A 35 0.75 -10.97 15.78
N ALA A 36 0.08 -11.19 16.92
CA ALA A 36 -0.39 -10.11 17.78
C ALA A 36 0.75 -9.19 18.28
N ALA A 37 1.98 -9.70 18.35
CA ALA A 37 3.15 -8.90 18.75
C ALA A 37 3.47 -7.80 17.73
N ASP A 38 3.10 -7.97 16.45
CA ASP A 38 3.33 -6.99 15.40
C ASP A 38 2.32 -5.83 15.44
N ILE A 39 1.17 -6.04 16.10
CA ILE A 39 0.10 -5.04 16.25
C ILE A 39 0.38 -4.08 17.42
N ALA A 40 1.05 -4.56 18.47
CA ALA A 40 1.33 -3.76 19.67
C ALA A 40 2.13 -2.47 19.37
N PRO A 41 3.19 -2.47 18.53
CA PRO A 41 3.89 -1.25 18.13
C PRO A 41 3.01 -0.25 17.36
N LEU A 42 2.08 -0.75 16.53
CA LEU A 42 1.16 0.11 15.78
C LEU A 42 0.22 0.86 16.73
N ARG A 43 -0.33 0.16 17.73
CA ARG A 43 -1.16 0.77 18.77
C ARG A 43 -0.39 1.75 19.63
N ALA A 44 0.88 1.44 19.97
CA ALA A 44 1.76 2.37 20.68
C ALA A 44 2.03 3.64 19.88
N ALA A 45 2.04 3.54 18.55
CA ALA A 45 2.07 4.69 17.62
C ALA A 45 0.69 5.38 17.45
N GLN A 46 -0.32 5.05 18.26
CA GLN A 46 -1.67 5.63 18.20
C GLN A 46 -2.41 5.35 16.87
N LEU A 47 -2.10 4.24 16.20
CA LEU A 47 -2.96 3.72 15.13
C LEU A 47 -4.16 3.01 15.75
N SER A 48 -5.37 3.34 15.28
CA SER A 48 -6.59 2.65 15.69
C SER A 48 -6.66 1.26 15.07
N ASP A 49 -7.38 0.35 15.72
CA ASP A 49 -7.61 -1.00 15.19
C ASP A 49 -8.28 -0.94 13.80
N ALA A 50 -9.23 -0.03 13.58
CA ALA A 50 -9.84 0.20 12.27
C ALA A 50 -8.82 0.62 11.20
N ALA A 51 -7.88 1.51 11.52
CA ALA A 51 -6.84 1.92 10.56
C ALA A 51 -5.86 0.77 10.24
N ILE A 52 -5.59 -0.11 11.21
CA ILE A 52 -4.77 -1.30 11.02
C ILE A 52 -5.50 -2.32 10.13
N GLU A 53 -6.79 -2.54 10.40
CA GLU A 53 -7.65 -3.40 9.59
C GLU A 53 -7.76 -2.90 8.14
N ASP A 54 -8.01 -1.61 7.94
CA ASP A 54 -8.05 -0.99 6.61
C ASP A 54 -6.73 -1.20 5.85
N ALA A 55 -5.58 -1.04 6.53
CA ALA A 55 -4.27 -1.28 5.95
C ALA A 55 -4.05 -2.75 5.55
N ILE A 56 -4.53 -3.71 6.36
CA ILE A 56 -4.48 -5.14 6.04
C ILE A 56 -5.33 -5.42 4.79
N HIS A 57 -6.54 -4.87 4.71
CA HIS A 57 -7.40 -5.03 3.54
C HIS A 57 -6.73 -4.49 2.28
N VAL A 58 -6.21 -3.26 2.32
CA VAL A 58 -5.52 -2.65 1.18
C VAL A 58 -4.29 -3.47 0.77
N CYS A 59 -3.43 -3.85 1.72
CA CYS A 59 -2.25 -4.68 1.45
C CYS A 59 -2.62 -6.02 0.80
N THR A 60 -3.68 -6.66 1.27
CA THR A 60 -4.15 -7.95 0.75
C THR A 60 -4.69 -7.80 -0.68
N LEU A 61 -5.45 -6.74 -0.96
CA LEU A 61 -5.95 -6.46 -2.31
C LEU A 61 -4.82 -6.21 -3.29
N PHE A 62 -3.82 -5.39 -2.94
CA PHE A 62 -2.65 -5.17 -3.79
C PHE A 62 -1.84 -6.45 -3.98
N SER A 63 -1.68 -7.26 -2.94
CA SER A 63 -1.05 -8.58 -3.08
C SER A 63 -1.75 -9.46 -4.13
N VAL A 64 -3.08 -9.40 -4.23
CA VAL A 64 -3.82 -10.11 -5.29
C VAL A 64 -3.62 -9.42 -6.64
N TYR A 65 -3.78 -8.10 -6.72
CA TYR A 65 -3.72 -7.36 -7.97
C TYR A 65 -2.34 -7.41 -8.63
N ASP A 66 -1.27 -7.27 -7.86
CA ASP A 66 0.10 -7.33 -8.37
C ASP A 66 0.36 -8.70 -9.03
N ARG A 67 -0.09 -9.79 -8.39
CA ARG A 67 0.02 -11.15 -8.95
C ARG A 67 -0.77 -11.30 -10.25
N LEU A 68 -1.97 -10.73 -10.33
CA LEU A 68 -2.78 -10.78 -11.55
C LEU A 68 -2.15 -9.94 -12.66
N ALA A 69 -1.66 -8.74 -12.34
CA ALA A 69 -1.02 -7.84 -13.28
C ALA A 69 0.24 -8.46 -13.87
N ASP A 70 1.08 -9.08 -13.03
CA ASP A 70 2.28 -9.79 -13.46
C ASP A 70 1.94 -11.03 -14.30
N THR A 71 0.91 -11.80 -13.90
CA THR A 71 0.54 -13.06 -14.58
C THR A 71 -0.10 -12.81 -15.95
N PHE A 72 -0.91 -11.75 -16.06
CA PHE A 72 -1.66 -11.44 -17.27
C PHE A 72 -1.04 -10.30 -18.09
N GLU A 73 0.14 -9.83 -17.69
CA GLU A 73 0.88 -8.75 -18.37
C GLU A 73 -0.01 -7.52 -18.60
N PHE A 74 -0.64 -7.02 -17.53
CA PHE A 74 -1.47 -5.83 -17.62
C PHE A 74 -0.66 -4.65 -18.20
N ASP A 75 -1.25 -3.94 -19.15
CA ASP A 75 -0.66 -2.71 -19.69
C ASP A 75 -0.71 -1.61 -18.62
N ILE A 76 0.45 -1.19 -18.12
CA ILE A 76 0.59 -0.11 -17.15
C ILE A 76 0.93 1.17 -17.91
N PRO A 77 0.03 2.18 -17.95
CA PRO A 77 0.28 3.40 -18.68
C PRO A 77 1.52 4.15 -18.16
N ASP A 78 2.17 4.92 -19.04
CA ASP A 78 3.19 5.87 -18.62
C ASP A 78 2.57 7.07 -17.87
N ALA A 79 3.41 7.99 -17.39
CA ALA A 79 2.94 9.17 -16.65
C ALA A 79 1.87 9.97 -17.42
N ARG A 80 2.04 10.12 -18.74
CA ARG A 80 1.08 10.81 -19.59
C ARG A 80 -0.21 10.01 -19.73
N GLY A 81 -0.11 8.69 -19.85
CA GLY A 81 -1.25 7.79 -19.87
C GLY A 81 -2.08 7.88 -18.60
N PHE A 82 -1.45 7.98 -17.43
CA PHE A 82 -2.15 8.22 -16.16
C PHE A 82 -2.87 9.57 -16.14
N ASP A 83 -2.25 10.65 -16.62
CA ASP A 83 -2.89 11.98 -16.69
C ASP A 83 -4.14 11.99 -17.58
N LEU A 84 -4.06 11.31 -18.73
CA LEU A 84 -5.18 11.16 -19.66
C LEU A 84 -6.30 10.32 -19.03
N SER A 85 -5.96 9.21 -18.39
CA SER A 85 -6.92 8.35 -17.68
C SER A 85 -7.61 9.09 -16.54
N ALA A 86 -6.86 9.84 -15.72
CA ALA A 86 -7.41 10.66 -14.64
C ALA A 86 -8.40 11.72 -15.18
N THR A 87 -8.06 12.37 -16.29
CA THR A 87 -8.94 13.34 -16.95
C THR A 87 -10.23 12.69 -17.45
N SER A 88 -10.15 11.47 -18.01
CA SER A 88 -11.32 10.72 -18.47
C SER A 88 -12.21 10.31 -17.29
N LEU A 89 -11.63 9.77 -16.21
CA LEU A 89 -12.32 9.39 -14.98
C LEU A 89 -13.09 10.56 -14.35
N LEU A 90 -12.48 11.75 -14.28
CA LEU A 90 -13.15 12.94 -13.75
C LEU A 90 -14.34 13.38 -14.61
N LYS A 91 -14.26 13.20 -15.94
CA LYS A 91 -15.31 13.63 -16.87
C LYS A 91 -16.42 12.60 -17.06
N ARG A 92 -16.10 11.31 -16.95
CA ARG A 92 -16.98 10.21 -17.38
C ARG A 92 -17.24 9.16 -16.29
N GLY A 93 -16.50 9.18 -15.18
CA GLY A 93 -16.54 8.13 -14.17
C GLY A 93 -15.81 6.86 -14.61
N TYR A 94 -16.05 5.77 -13.87
CA TYR A 94 -15.64 4.42 -14.26
C TYR A 94 -16.67 3.91 -15.28
N VAL A 95 -16.30 3.90 -16.56
CA VAL A 95 -17.13 3.40 -17.69
C VAL A 95 -16.44 2.26 -18.40
#